data_AF-A0A154VYX9-F1
#
_entry.id   AF-A0A154VYX9-F1
#
_cell.length_a   1.000
_cell.length_b   1.000
_cell.length_c   1.000
_cell.angle_alpha   90.00
_cell.angle_beta   90.00
_cell.angle_gamma   90.00
#
_symmetry.space_group_name_H-M   'P 1'
#
loop_
_entity.id
_entity.type
_entity.pdbx_description
1 polymer ?
#
loop_
_entity_poly.entity_id
_entity_poly.type
_entity_poly.pdbx_seq_one_letter_code
_entity_poly.pdbx_strand_id
1 'polypeptide(L)' 'MQILADSIGQLTVANGVLRVQLIQTGPDGQPREAGVLTIPAAQAAPFANQLARGVTELADKVKSRQEETMAEAAMKKLAN' A
#
# COMPACT_ATOMS: atom_id res chain seq x y z
N MET A 1 -1.20 -11.16 -12.71
CA MET A 1 -1.41 -11.80 -11.40
C MET A 1 -1.19 -10.73 -10.34
N GLN A 2 -2.15 -10.53 -9.44
CA GLN A 2 -2.11 -9.53 -8.37
C GLN A 2 -2.30 -10.26 -7.04
N ILE A 3 -1.54 -9.88 -6.02
CA ILE A 3 -1.63 -10.45 -4.67
C ILE A 3 -2.31 -9.42 -3.79
N LEU A 4 -3.35 -9.83 -3.07
CA LEU A 4 -3.92 -9.05 -1.99
C LEU A 4 -3.17 -9.40 -0.70
N ALA A 5 -2.61 -8.40 -0.04
CA ALA A 5 -1.92 -8.56 1.23
C ALA A 5 -2.37 -7.46 2.18
N ASP A 6 -2.77 -7.85 3.38
CA ASP A 6 -3.23 -6.93 4.43
C ASP A 6 -2.06 -6.50 5.31
N SER A 7 -1.08 -7.39 5.48
CA SER A 7 0.07 -7.15 6.32
C SER A 7 1.31 -7.86 5.81
N ILE A 8 2.46 -7.37 6.29
CA ILE A 8 3.75 -8.01 6.10
C ILE A 8 4.00 -8.92 7.30
N GLY A 9 4.30 -10.19 7.01
CA GLY A 9 4.72 -11.18 8.00
C GLY A 9 6.24 -11.13 8.21
N GLN A 10 6.89 -12.28 8.07
CA GLN A 10 8.33 -12.39 8.27
C GLN A 10 9.15 -11.76 7.13
N LEU A 11 10.21 -11.04 7.48
CA LEU A 11 11.25 -10.61 6.54
C LEU A 11 12.50 -11.47 6.74
N THR A 12 13.04 -12.01 5.65
CA THR A 12 14.29 -12.77 5.66
C THR A 12 15.21 -12.32 4.54
N VAL A 13 16.51 -12.30 4.80
CA VAL A 13 17.52 -12.00 3.77
C VAL A 13 18.44 -13.20 3.66
N ALA A 14 18.53 -13.78 2.47
CA ALA A 14 19.43 -14.89 2.16
C ALA A 14 19.90 -14.79 0.70
N ASN A 15 21.15 -15.15 0.43
CA ASN A 15 21.72 -15.18 -0.92
C ASN A 15 21.53 -13.87 -1.72
N GLY A 16 21.64 -12.73 -1.05
CA GLY A 16 21.47 -11.42 -1.68
C GLY A 16 20.02 -11.09 -2.08
N VAL A 17 19.03 -11.82 -1.55
CA VAL A 17 17.60 -11.58 -1.80
C VAL A 17 16.87 -11.36 -0.48
N LEU A 18 16.14 -10.26 -0.40
CA LEU A 18 15.14 -10.01 0.64
C LEU A 18 13.83 -10.71 0.25
N ARG A 19 13.30 -11.53 1.14
CA ARG A 19 11.98 -12.16 1.05
C ARG A 19 11.09 -11.56 2.11
N VAL A 20 9.96 -11.04 1.67
CA VAL A 20 8.92 -10.46 2.51
C VAL A 20 7.70 -11.35 2.42
N GLN A 21 7.36 -12.04 3.50
CA GLN A 21 6.13 -12.82 3.57
C GLN A 21 4.94 -11.85 3.59
N LEU A 22 3.97 -12.10 2.73
CA LEU A 22 2.74 -11.35 2.62
C LEU A 22 1.62 -12.15 3.25
N ILE A 23 0.83 -11.52 4.12
CA ILE A 23 -0.25 -12.15 4.87
C ILE A 23 -1.58 -11.49 4.49
N GLN A 24 -2.61 -12.29 4.36
CA GLN A 24 -4.00 -11.86 4.18
C GLN A 24 -4.89 -12.49 5.25
N THR A 25 -6.02 -11.84 5.51
CA THR A 25 -7.05 -12.33 6.43
C THR A 25 -7.94 -13.31 5.69
N GLY A 26 -8.03 -14.55 6.19
CA GLY A 26 -8.88 -15.58 5.63
C GLY A 26 -10.38 -15.32 5.87
N PRO A 27 -11.27 -16.09 5.21
CA PRO A 27 -12.73 -15.99 5.44
C PRO A 27 -13.15 -16.32 6.88
N ASP A 28 -12.29 -17.02 7.62
CA ASP A 28 -12.41 -17.36 9.05
C ASP A 28 -11.86 -16.26 9.98
N GLY A 29 -11.42 -15.13 9.42
CA GLY A 29 -10.78 -14.05 10.15
C GLY A 29 -9.34 -14.35 10.59
N GLN A 30 -8.77 -15.49 10.19
CA GLN A 30 -7.43 -15.90 10.61
C GLN A 30 -6.36 -15.49 9.60
N PRO A 31 -5.14 -15.13 10.04
CA PRO A 31 -4.04 -14.82 9.14
C PRO A 31 -3.65 -16.04 8.29
N ARG A 32 -3.51 -15.84 6.97
CA ARG A 32 -3.04 -16.85 6.01
C ARG A 32 -1.98 -16.25 5.10
N GLU A 33 -1.04 -17.07 4.66
CA GLU A 33 -0.03 -16.64 3.69
C GLU A 33 -0.70 -16.30 2.35
N ALA A 34 -0.47 -15.08 1.88
CA ALA A 34 -0.90 -14.59 0.58
C ALA A 34 0.18 -14.79 -0.50
N GLY A 35 1.45 -14.80 -0.08
CA GLY A 35 2.59 -15.07 -0.95
C GLY A 35 3.88 -14.47 -0.41
N VAL A 36 4.89 -14.35 -1.29
CA VAL A 36 6.20 -13.78 -0.94
C VAL A 36 6.59 -12.73 -1.97
N LEU A 37 6.92 -11.54 -1.49
CA LEU A 37 7.57 -10.50 -2.28
C LEU A 37 9.09 -10.66 -2.17
N THR A 38 9.75 -10.90 -3.30
CA THR A 38 11.21 -11.00 -3.40
C THR A 38 11.83 -9.75 -4.00
N ILE A 39 12.84 -9.20 -3.35
CA ILE A 39 13.54 -7.98 -3.73
C ILE A 39 15.05 -8.27 -3.68
N PRO A 40 15.86 -7.87 -4.67
CA PRO A 40 17.31 -7.91 -4.54
C PRO A 40 17.75 -7.11 -3.31
N ALA A 41 18.57 -7.69 -2.43
CA ALA A 41 18.93 -7.06 -1.15
C ALA A 41 19.60 -5.69 -1.35
N ALA A 42 20.42 -5.55 -2.39
CA ALA A 42 21.03 -4.27 -2.79
C ALA A 42 20.01 -3.18 -3.14
N GLN A 43 18.80 -3.56 -3.54
CA GLN A 43 17.71 -2.65 -3.92
C GLN A 43 16.63 -2.53 -2.85
N ALA A 44 16.75 -3.22 -1.70
CA ALA A 44 15.71 -3.25 -0.68
C ALA A 44 15.39 -1.85 -0.12
N ALA A 45 16.41 -1.09 0.27
CA ALA A 45 16.24 0.25 0.81
C ALA A 45 15.63 1.25 -0.22
N PRO A 46 16.17 1.40 -1.44
CA PRO A 46 15.56 2.30 -2.42
C PRO A 46 14.15 1.87 -2.81
N PHE A 47 13.87 0.57 -2.92
CA PHE A 47 12.53 0.05 -3.18
C PHE A 47 11.53 0.45 -2.08
N ALA A 48 11.87 0.24 -0.81
CA ALA A 48 11.01 0.62 0.31
C ALA A 48 10.74 2.14 0.35
N ASN A 49 11.77 2.95 0.08
CA ASN A 49 11.63 4.41 0.04
C ASN A 49 10.72 4.88 -1.11
N GLN A 50 10.82 4.26 -2.28
CA GLN A 50 9.95 4.57 -3.43
C GLN A 50 8.49 4.20 -3.13
N LEU A 51 8.25 3.06 -2.49
CA LEU A 51 6.91 2.67 -2.05
C LEU A 51 6.34 3.68 -1.05
N ALA A 52 7.11 4.04 -0.01
CA ALA A 52 6.65 5.01 0.98
C ALA A 52 6.28 6.35 0.34
N ARG A 53 7.13 6.88 -0.54
CA ARG A 53 6.86 8.13 -1.28
C ARG A 53 5.61 8.04 -2.14
N GLY A 54 5.48 6.97 -2.93
CA GLY A 54 4.31 6.77 -3.81
C GLY A 54 2.99 6.68 -3.03
N VAL A 55 3.01 6.02 -1.86
CA VAL A 55 1.83 5.95 -0.97
C VAL A 55 1.48 7.33 -0.41
N THR A 56 2.47 8.11 0.03
CA THR A 56 2.23 9.49 0.50
C THR A 56 1.65 10.38 -0.59
N GLU A 57 2.25 10.40 -1.79
CA GLU A 57 1.76 11.20 -2.93
C GLU A 57 0.34 10.80 -3.35
N LEU A 58 0.02 9.51 -3.28
CA LEU A 58 -1.34 9.01 -3.55
C LEU A 58 -2.33 9.50 -2.48
N ALA A 59 -1.95 9.43 -1.20
CA ALA A 59 -2.79 9.89 -0.10
C ALA A 59 -3.11 11.39 -0.25
N ASP A 60 -2.11 12.21 -0.58
CA ASP A 60 -2.29 13.64 -0.82
C ASP A 60 -3.27 13.91 -1.97
N LYS A 61 -3.11 13.20 -3.10
CA LYS A 61 -4.02 13.33 -4.24
C LYS A 61 -5.46 12.93 -3.91
N VAL A 62 -5.65 11.87 -3.11
CA VAL A 62 -6.99 11.44 -2.67
C VAL A 62 -7.63 12.50 -1.79
N LYS A 63 -6.86 13.09 -0.86
CA LYS A 63 -7.34 14.15 0.02
C LYS A 63 -7.73 15.41 -0.75
N SER A 64 -6.89 15.88 -1.67
CA SER A 64 -7.20 17.06 -2.50
C SER A 64 -8.48 16.86 -3.33
N ARG A 65 -8.68 15.67 -3.92
CA ARG A 65 -9.92 15.35 -4.64
C ARG A 65 -11.16 15.35 -3.74
N GLN A 66 -11.03 14.84 -2.51
CA GLN A 66 -12.13 14.90 -1.55
C GLN A 66 -12.47 16.35 -1.17
N GLU A 67 -11.47 17.20 -0.96
CA GLU A 67 -11.66 18.62 -0.65
C GLU A 67 -12.30 19.39 -1.83
N GLU A 68 -11.86 19.13 -3.07
CA GLU A 68 -12.46 19.69 -4.29
C GLU A 68 -13.93 19.29 -4.45
N THR A 69 -14.25 18.00 -4.28
CA THR A 69 -15.65 17.53 -4.38
C THR A 69 -16.54 18.08 -3.27
N MET A 70 -16.01 18.27 -2.05
CA MET A 70 -16.75 18.89 -0.95
C MET A 70 -16.96 20.40 -1.19
N ALA A 71 -15.95 21.11 -1.72
CA ALA A 71 -16.06 22.52 -2.07
C ALA A 71 -17.07 22.74 -3.20
N GLU A 72 -17.06 21.90 -4.23
CA GLU A 72 -18.01 21.94 -5.35
C GLU A 72 -19.46 21.64 -4.88
N ALA A 73 -19.63 20.66 -3.98
CA ALA A 73 -20.92 20.36 -3.37
C ALA A 73 -21.44 21.48 -2.45
N ALA A 74 -20.55 22.19 -1.75
CA ALA A 74 -20.90 23.34 -0.93
C ALA A 74 -21.29 24.56 -1.79
N MET A 75 -20.54 24.85 -2.86
CA MET A 75 -20.88 25.93 -3.80
C MET A 75 -22.23 25.69 -4.48
N LYS A 76 -22.54 24.44 -4.86
CA LYS A 76 -23.82 24.10 -5.47
C LYS A 76 -25.03 24.26 -4.52
N LYS A 77 -24.82 24.18 -3.20
CA LYS A 77 -25.86 24.44 -2.18
C LYS A 77 -26.09 25.91 -1.89
N LEU A 78 -25.11 26.79 -2.15
CA LEU A 78 -25.23 28.24 -1.97
C LEU A 78 -25.86 28.93 -3.18
N ALA A 79 -25.88 28.28 -4.34
CA ALA A 79 -26.43 28.80 -5.59
C ALA A 79 -27.89 28.41 -5.84
N ASN A 80 -28.58 27.79 -4.87
CA ASN A 80 -29.95 27.27 -4.97
C ASN A 80 -30.78 27.68 -3.76
#